data_AF-A0A4Z0V5B2-F1
#
_entry.id   AF-A0A4Z0V5B2-F1
#
_cell.length_a   1.000
_cell.length_b   1.000
_cell.length_c   1.000
_cell.angle_alpha   90.00
_cell.angle_beta   90.00
_cell.angle_gamma   90.00
#
_symmetry.space_group_name_H-M   'P 1'
#
loop_
_entity.id
_entity.type
_entity.pdbx_description
1 polymer ?
#
loop_
_entity_poly.entity_id
_entity_poly.type
_entity_poly.pdbx_seq_one_letter_code
_entity_poly.pdbx_strand_id
1 'polypeptide(L)'
;MAIYNDGYPVYKGLQKPLEFMGIRGRFLTLAAAAIGVSFVGFIVFSIALGKLAGFIAMLVMAAAGLVTIYVKQRGGLHNKRKDRGIFIYHNLFKH
;
A
#
# COMPACT_ATOMS: atom_id res chain seq x y z
N MET A 1 -40.26 -4.93 27.05
CA MET A 1 -39.81 -5.41 25.72
C MET A 1 -38.58 -6.26 25.96
N ALA A 2 -38.71 -7.58 25.89
CA ALA A 2 -37.62 -8.51 26.21
C ALA A 2 -36.53 -8.42 25.14
N ILE A 3 -35.30 -8.10 25.54
CA ILE A 3 -34.13 -8.12 24.66
C ILE A 3 -33.61 -9.55 24.68
N TYR A 4 -33.85 -10.28 23.59
CA TYR A 4 -33.31 -11.61 23.36
C TYR A 4 -31.79 -11.49 23.21
N ASN A 5 -31.04 -12.15 24.10
CA ASN A 5 -29.59 -12.00 24.27
C ASN A 5 -28.79 -13.13 23.59
N ASP A 6 -29.32 -13.75 22.53
CA ASP A 6 -28.67 -14.85 21.78
C ASP A 6 -28.20 -14.40 20.40
N GLY A 7 -27.57 -13.24 20.32
CA GLY A 7 -26.91 -12.76 19.12
C GLY A 7 -25.52 -12.26 19.47
N TYR A 8 -24.49 -13.04 19.17
CA TYR A 8 -23.12 -12.55 19.25
C TYR A 8 -23.00 -11.26 18.44
N PRO A 9 -22.38 -10.18 18.96
CA PRO A 9 -22.15 -8.98 18.19
C PRO A 9 -21.19 -9.32 17.05
N VAL A 10 -21.74 -9.60 15.87
CA VAL A 10 -20.95 -9.77 14.65
C VAL A 10 -20.37 -8.40 14.32
N TYR A 11 -19.09 -8.21 14.69
CA TYR A 11 -18.36 -7.00 14.36
C TYR A 11 -18.47 -6.75 12.85
N LYS A 12 -19.04 -5.61 12.45
CA LYS A 12 -19.08 -5.12 11.05
C LYS A 12 -17.68 -4.78 10.49
N GLY A 13 -16.63 -5.39 11.04
CA GLY A 13 -15.22 -5.28 10.64
C GLY A 13 -14.72 -6.44 9.79
N LEU A 14 -15.58 -7.36 9.36
CA LEU A 14 -15.22 -8.35 8.32
C LEU A 14 -15.29 -7.77 6.90
N GLN A 15 -15.55 -6.47 6.73
CA GLN A 15 -15.12 -5.79 5.52
C GLN A 15 -13.62 -5.58 5.68
N LYS A 16 -12.79 -6.34 4.93
CA LYS A 16 -11.40 -5.96 4.65
C LYS A 16 -11.45 -4.88 3.56
N PRO A 17 -11.65 -3.59 3.87
CA PRO A 17 -12.09 -2.65 2.85
C PRO A 17 -10.91 -2.19 1.99
N LEU A 18 -9.66 -2.44 2.44
CA LEU A 18 -8.46 -1.82 1.89
C LEU A 18 -7.31 -2.81 1.60
N GLU A 19 -7.66 -4.06 1.33
CA GLU A 19 -6.81 -5.03 0.64
C GLU A 19 -7.48 -5.42 -0.67
N PHE A 20 -7.77 -4.45 -1.54
CA PHE A 20 -8.17 -4.78 -2.91
C PHE A 20 -7.04 -5.57 -3.54
N MET A 21 -7.26 -6.87 -3.73
CA MET A 21 -6.32 -7.81 -4.35
C MET A 21 -4.98 -7.98 -3.61
N GLY A 22 -4.98 -7.93 -2.27
CA GLY A 22 -3.77 -8.17 -1.45
C GLY A 22 -2.78 -7.00 -1.38
N ILE A 23 -3.08 -5.88 -2.05
CA ILE A 23 -2.32 -4.63 -1.96
C ILE A 23 -2.96 -3.74 -0.90
N ARG A 24 -2.18 -3.44 0.14
CA ARG A 24 -2.62 -2.59 1.24
C ARG A 24 -2.75 -1.14 0.77
N GLY A 25 -3.83 -0.44 1.14
CA GLY A 25 -4.23 0.86 0.56
C GLY A 25 -3.15 1.95 0.38
N ARG A 26 -2.13 2.05 1.24
CA ARG A 26 -1.02 3.02 1.05
C ARG A 26 -0.12 2.72 -0.14
N PHE A 27 0.00 1.45 -0.56
CA PHE A 27 0.76 1.07 -1.74
C PHE A 27 -0.06 1.22 -3.03
N LEU A 28 -1.39 1.26 -2.93
CA LEU A 28 -2.27 1.49 -4.07
C LEU A 28 -2.07 2.90 -4.65
N THR A 29 -1.90 3.92 -3.80
CA THR A 29 -1.63 5.29 -4.25
C THR A 29 -0.28 5.42 -4.94
N LEU A 30 0.74 4.70 -4.47
CA LEU A 30 2.04 4.63 -5.11
C LEU A 30 1.98 3.91 -6.46
N ALA A 31 1.16 2.85 -6.56
CA ALA A 31 0.91 2.16 -7.82
C ALA A 31 0.20 3.07 -8.83
N ALA A 32 -0.85 3.78 -8.40
CA ALA A 32 -1.55 4.75 -9.23
C ALA A 32 -0.61 5.88 -9.69
N ALA A 33 0.24 6.40 -8.80
CA ALA A 33 1.24 7.40 -9.14
C ALA A 33 2.27 6.87 -10.15
N ALA A 34 2.76 5.64 -9.98
CA ALA A 34 3.72 5.02 -10.90
C ALA A 34 3.13 4.83 -12.31
N ILE A 35 1.86 4.42 -12.41
CA ILE A 35 1.14 4.30 -13.68
C ILE A 35 0.97 5.69 -14.32
N GLY A 36 0.56 6.70 -13.53
CA GLY A 36 0.40 8.07 -14.02
C GLY A 36 1.70 8.66 -14.56
N VAL A 37 2.81 8.52 -13.82
CA VAL A 37 4.14 8.98 -14.26
C VAL A 37 4.60 8.27 -15.52
N SER A 38 4.41 6.95 -15.60
CA SER A 38 4.79 6.18 -16.79
C SER A 38 4.03 6.62 -18.04
N PHE A 39 2.74 6.94 -17.90
CA PHE A 39 1.91 7.41 -19.01
C PHE A 39 2.30 8.82 -19.48
N VAL A 40 2.52 9.75 -18.54
CA VAL A 40 2.99 11.11 -18.87
C VAL A 40 4.37 11.06 -19.52
N GLY A 41 5.29 10.26 -18.98
CA GLY A 41 6.62 10.08 -19.55
C GLY A 41 6.58 9.45 -20.95
N PHE A 42 5.69 8.49 -21.21
CA PHE A 42 5.48 7.95 -22.56
C PHE A 42 5.08 9.03 -23.57
N ILE A 43 4.17 9.94 -23.18
CA ILE A 43 3.71 11.04 -24.05
C ILE A 43 4.87 11.99 -24.35
N VAL A 44 5.59 12.44 -23.32
CA VAL A 44 6.70 13.39 -23.47
C VAL A 44 7.82 12.79 -24.34
N PHE A 45 8.25 11.56 -24.05
CA PHE A 45 9.29 10.89 -24.85
C PHE A 45 8.84 10.57 -26.28
N SER A 46 7.56 10.22 -26.46
CA SER A 46 7.00 9.99 -27.80
C SER A 46 7.02 11.24 -28.68
N ILE A 47 6.82 12.42 -28.09
CA ILE A 47 6.86 13.70 -28.82
C ILE A 47 8.30 14.09 -29.12
N ALA A 48 9.21 13.93 -28.15
CA ALA A 48 10.57 14.42 -28.25
C ALA A 48 11.49 13.55 -29.13
N LEU A 49 11.41 12.21 -29.03
CA LEU A 49 12.31 11.28 -29.72
C LEU A 49 11.57 10.31 -30.67
N GLY A 50 10.24 10.41 -30.76
CA GLY A 50 9.41 9.53 -31.58
C GLY A 50 8.84 8.33 -30.83
N LYS A 51 7.90 7.63 -31.47
CA LYS A 51 7.05 6.59 -30.85
C LYS A 51 7.83 5.39 -30.31
N LEU A 52 8.91 4.99 -30.99
CA LEU A 52 9.74 3.86 -30.56
C LEU A 52 10.49 4.18 -29.27
N ALA A 53 11.07 5.39 -29.16
CA ALA A 53 11.73 5.84 -27.95
C ALA A 53 10.74 6.01 -26.78
N GLY A 54 9.54 6.52 -27.06
CA GLY A 54 8.43 6.55 -26.09
C GLY A 54 8.10 5.15 -25.56
N PHE A 55 7.96 4.17 -26.45
CA PHE A 55 7.64 2.79 -26.07
C PHE A 55 8.72 2.16 -25.17
N ILE A 56 10.00 2.34 -25.51
CA ILE A 56 11.11 1.87 -24.67
C ILE A 56 11.09 2.56 -23.31
N ALA A 57 10.89 3.87 -23.26
CA ALA A 57 10.80 4.62 -22.02
C ALA A 57 9.65 4.14 -21.13
N MET A 58 8.51 3.78 -21.72
CA MET A 58 7.37 3.22 -20.98
C MET A 58 7.70 1.87 -20.34
N LEU A 59 8.37 0.96 -21.05
CA LEU A 59 8.78 -0.33 -20.51
C LEU A 59 9.74 -0.17 -19.32
N VAL A 60 10.73 0.73 -19.46
CA VAL A 60 11.70 1.00 -18.40
C VAL A 60 11.02 1.61 -17.17
N MET A 61 10.14 2.60 -17.36
CA MET A 61 9.41 3.22 -16.25
C MET A 61 8.43 2.25 -15.58
N ALA A 62 7.76 1.39 -16.35
CA ALA A 62 6.87 0.37 -15.79
C ALA A 62 7.66 -0.63 -14.92
N ALA A 63 8.81 -1.12 -15.40
CA ALA A 63 9.68 -2.02 -14.64
C ALA A 63 10.19 -1.35 -13.36
N ALA A 64 10.66 -0.09 -13.45
CA ALA A 64 11.10 0.68 -12.29
C ALA A 64 9.95 0.91 -11.28
N GLY A 65 8.75 1.20 -11.76
CA GLY A 65 7.54 1.32 -10.94
C GLY A 65 7.21 0.03 -10.18
N LEU A 66 7.28 -1.12 -10.85
CA LEU A 66 7.05 -2.42 -10.21
C LEU A 66 8.11 -2.72 -9.13
N VAL A 67 9.38 -2.49 -9.43
CA VAL A 67 10.48 -2.73 -8.48
C VAL A 67 10.36 -1.83 -7.25
N THR A 68 10.08 -0.53 -7.45
CA THR A 68 9.91 0.41 -6.34
C THR A 68 8.72 0.04 -5.44
N ILE A 69 7.60 -0.41 -6.03
CA ILE A 69 6.46 -0.91 -5.26
C ILE A 69 6.85 -2.17 -4.49
N TYR A 70 7.53 -3.13 -5.12
CA TYR A 70 7.95 -4.38 -4.48
C TYR A 70 8.87 -4.13 -3.27
N VAL A 71 9.88 -3.26 -3.43
CA VAL A 71 10.79 -2.88 -2.34
C VAL A 71 10.03 -2.19 -1.21
N LYS A 72 9.12 -1.28 -1.53
CA LYS A 72 8.36 -0.54 -0.52
C LYS A 72 7.34 -1.43 0.20
N GLN A 73 6.77 -2.42 -0.48
CA GLN A 73 5.91 -3.44 0.13
C GLN A 73 6.67 -4.31 1.16
N ARG A 74 7.94 -4.66 0.91
CA ARG A 74 8.79 -5.40 1.87
C ARG A 74 9.03 -4.65 3.18
N GLY A 75 9.00 -3.32 3.16
CA GLY A 75 9.20 -2.48 4.35
C GLY A 75 8.06 -2.51 5.37
N GLY A 76 6.94 -3.17 5.05
CA GLY A 76 5.77 -3.25 5.91
C GLY A 76 4.83 -2.04 5.77
N LEU A 77 3.53 -2.25 6.01
CA LEU A 77 2.50 -1.22 5.84
C LEU A 77 2.51 -0.14 6.93
N HIS A 78 2.79 -0.57 8.15
CA HIS A 78 2.83 0.31 9.29
C HIS A 78 4.27 0.75 9.51
N ASN A 79 4.48 2.06 9.50
CA ASN A 79 5.70 2.64 10.03
C ASN A 79 5.64 2.45 11.55
N LYS A 80 6.00 1.24 12.02
CA LYS A 80 6.15 0.97 13.45
C LYS A 80 7.24 1.93 13.93
N ARG A 81 6.89 2.90 14.79
CA ARG A 81 7.89 3.66 15.53
C ARG A 81 8.73 2.65 16.29
N LYS A 82 9.96 2.41 15.83
CA LYS A 82 10.97 1.70 16.59
C LYS A 82 11.57 2.73 17.54
N ASP A 83 10.86 3.01 18.63
CA ASP A 83 11.48 3.70 19.75
C ASP A 83 12.54 2.76 20.33
N ARG A 84 13.82 3.17 20.25
CA ARG A 84 14.92 2.48 20.92
C ARG A 84 14.91 2.90 22.39
N GLY A 85 13.98 2.35 23.15
CA GLY A 85 13.83 2.58 24.59
C GLY A 85 13.64 1.28 25.36
N ILE A 86 14.18 1.22 26.58
CA ILE A 86 13.89 0.15 27.53
C ILE A 86 12.52 0.46 28.14
N PHE A 87 11.50 -0.33 27.82
CA PHE A 87 10.17 -0.21 28.41
C PHE A 87 10.08 -1.10 29.65
N ILE A 88 10.14 -0.50 30.84
CA ILE A 88 9.92 -1.22 32.10
C ILE A 88 8.42 -1.20 32.40
N TYR A 89 7.76 -2.35 32.26
CA TYR A 89 6.36 -2.54 32.62
C TYR A 89 6.25 -2.85 34.11
N HIS A 90 5.77 -1.88 34.88
CA HIS A 90 5.41 -2.05 36.28
C HIS A 90 3.90 -2.30 36.32
N ASN A 91 3.45 -3.46 36.82
CA ASN A 91 2.04 -3.90 36.92
C ASN A 91 1.48 -4.77 35.77
N LEU A 92 2.22 -5.79 35.32
CA LEU A 92 1.63 -6.81 34.42
C LEU A 92 0.75 -7.84 35.16
N PHE A 93 0.94 -8.00 36.47
CA PHE A 93 0.10 -8.83 37.33
C PHE A 93 -0.32 -8.02 38.55
N LYS A 94 -1.61 -7.70 38.62
CA LYS A 94 -2.27 -7.27 39.86
C LYS A 94 -3.03 -8.51 40.34
N HIS A 95 -2.59 -9.07 41.47
CA HIS A 95 -3.23 -10.19 42.13
C HIS A 95 -4.60 -9.79 42.71
#